data_AF-A0A2J8RE12-F1
#
_entry.id   AF-A0A2J8RE12-F1
#
_cell.length_a   1.000
_cell.length_b   1.000
_cell.length_c   1.000
_cell.angle_alpha   90.00
_cell.angle_beta   90.00
_cell.angle_gamma   90.00
#
_symmetry.space_group_name_H-M   'P 1'
#
loop_
_entity.id
_entity.type
_entity.pdbx_description
1 polymer ?
#
loop_
_entity_poly.entity_id
_entity_poly.type
_entity_poly.pdbx_seq_one_letter_code
_entity_poly.pdbx_strand_id
1 'polypeptide(L)'
;MIDQAHQEERPIRQILYLGDLLETCHFQAFWQALDENMDLLEGITGFEDSVRKFICHVVGITYQHIDRWLLAEMLGDLSDSQLKVWMSKYGWSADESGQIFICSQEESIKPKNIVEKIDFDSE
;
A
#
# COMPACT_ATOMS: atom_id res chain seq x y z
N MET A 1 -1.29 4.51 24.85
CA MET A 1 -1.53 5.82 24.24
C MET A 1 -0.38 6.71 24.70
N ILE A 2 0.33 7.38 23.79
CA ILE A 2 1.49 8.23 24.14
C ILE A 2 0.94 9.54 24.76
N ASP A 3 1.57 10.05 25.82
CA ASP A 3 1.19 11.32 26.47
C ASP A 3 1.27 12.51 25.50
N GLN A 4 0.32 13.44 25.60
CA GLN A 4 0.18 14.59 24.69
C GLN A 4 1.41 15.51 24.64
N ALA A 5 2.17 15.60 25.74
CA ALA A 5 3.43 16.35 25.79
C ALA A 5 4.55 15.71 24.96
N HIS A 6 4.59 14.37 24.87
CA HIS A 6 5.58 13.65 24.08
C HIS A 6 5.22 13.65 22.58
N GLN A 7 3.93 13.77 22.23
CA GLN A 7 3.51 13.92 20.83
C GLN A 7 4.01 15.20 20.15
N GLU A 8 4.51 16.17 20.93
CA GLU A 8 5.11 17.39 20.38
C GLU A 8 6.59 17.25 20.02
N GLU A 9 7.23 16.15 20.44
CA GLU A 9 8.63 15.88 20.11
C GLU A 9 8.78 15.67 18.60
N ARG A 10 9.77 16.34 18.01
CA ARG A 10 10.02 16.33 16.56
C ARG A 10 10.03 14.92 15.96
N PRO A 11 10.70 13.90 16.56
CA PRO A 11 10.69 12.54 16.03
C PRO A 11 9.29 11.91 15.98
N ILE A 12 8.49 12.10 17.03
CA ILE A 12 7.14 11.54 17.11
C ILE A 12 6.24 12.21 16.07
N ARG A 13 6.33 13.54 15.91
CA ARG A 13 5.57 14.26 14.87
C ARG A 13 5.92 13.80 13.46
N GLN A 14 7.20 13.58 13.17
CA GLN A 14 7.63 13.10 11.86
C GLN A 14 7.14 11.67 11.58
N ILE A 15 7.19 10.77 12.57
CA ILE A 15 6.64 9.42 12.44
C ILE A 15 5.13 9.45 12.21
N LEU A 16 4.40 10.28 12.95
CA LEU A 16 2.95 10.44 12.76
C LEU A 16 2.62 10.98 11.36
N TYR A 17 3.40 11.94 10.86
CA TYR A 17 3.24 12.49 9.52
C TYR A 17 3.52 11.45 8.43
N LEU A 18 4.61 10.68 8.55
CA LEU A 18 4.90 9.57 7.64
C LEU A 18 3.77 8.51 7.65
N GLY A 19 3.21 8.22 8.82
CA GLY A 19 2.05 7.34 8.98
C GLY A 19 0.81 7.87 8.24
N ASP A 20 0.48 9.15 8.42
CA ASP A 20 -0.64 9.80 7.76
C ASP A 20 -0.53 9.73 6.22
N LEU A 21 0.66 9.94 5.67
CA LEU A 21 0.90 9.82 4.22
C LEU A 21 0.66 8.40 3.70
N LEU A 22 1.01 7.36 4.48
CA LEU A 22 0.72 5.97 4.12
C LEU A 22 -0.77 5.66 4.20
N GLU A 23 -1.44 6.10 5.26
CA GLU A 23 -2.88 5.87 5.48
C GLU A 23 -3.74 6.57 4.41
N THR A 24 -3.32 7.76 3.99
CA THR A 24 -3.99 8.55 2.95
C THR A 24 -3.49 8.25 1.53
N CYS A 25 -2.62 7.23 1.38
CA CYS A 25 -2.05 6.77 0.10
C CYS A 25 -1.26 7.83 -0.69
N HIS A 26 -0.73 8.86 -0.03
CA HIS A 26 0.17 9.86 -0.63
C HIS A 26 1.61 9.31 -0.73
N PHE A 27 1.80 8.23 -1.47
CA PHE A 27 3.04 7.46 -1.47
C PHE A 27 4.26 8.22 -2.00
N GLN A 28 4.11 9.07 -3.02
CA GLN A 28 5.21 9.91 -3.48
C GLN A 28 5.70 10.88 -2.40
N ALA A 29 4.76 11.57 -1.76
CA ALA A 29 5.05 12.49 -0.68
C ALA A 29 5.68 11.73 0.50
N PHE A 30 5.25 10.49 0.75
CA PHE A 30 5.87 9.63 1.74
C PHE A 30 7.35 9.40 1.45
N TRP A 31 7.71 8.99 0.22
CA TRP A 31 9.11 8.73 -0.13
C TRP A 31 9.99 9.99 -0.04
N GLN A 32 9.46 11.15 -0.49
CA GLN A 32 10.17 12.42 -0.34
C GLN A 32 10.38 12.80 1.13
N ALA A 33 9.34 12.69 1.95
CA ALA A 33 9.45 12.93 3.38
C ALA A 33 10.38 11.92 4.06
N LEU A 34 10.43 10.68 3.57
CA LEU A 34 11.33 9.65 4.11
C LEU A 34 12.80 10.01 3.94
N ASP A 35 13.17 10.47 2.73
CA ASP A 35 14.54 10.87 2.40
C ASP A 35 15.01 12.04 3.28
N GLU A 36 14.11 12.95 3.65
CA GLU A 36 14.39 14.07 4.55
C GLU A 36 14.54 13.66 6.03
N ASN A 37 14.10 12.44 6.39
CA ASN A 37 13.99 11.96 7.76
C ASN A 37 14.64 10.57 7.96
N MET A 38 15.65 10.23 7.16
CA MET A 38 16.32 8.92 7.20
C MET A 38 16.92 8.58 8.57
N ASP A 39 17.29 9.60 9.36
CA ASP A 39 17.82 9.46 10.71
C ASP A 39 16.82 8.79 11.67
N LEU A 40 15.52 8.98 11.45
CA LEU A 40 14.47 8.35 12.27
C LEU A 40 14.40 6.84 12.11
N LEU A 41 14.95 6.32 11.01
CA LEU A 41 14.86 4.91 10.63
C LEU A 41 16.20 4.20 10.75
N GLU A 42 17.23 4.88 11.26
CA GLU A 42 18.53 4.29 11.49
C GLU A 42 18.40 3.04 12.37
N GLY A 43 18.92 1.92 11.87
CA GLY A 43 18.85 0.61 12.55
C GLY A 43 17.60 -0.23 12.23
N ILE A 44 16.61 0.30 11.51
CA ILE A 44 15.42 -0.47 11.10
C ILE A 44 15.66 -1.14 9.74
N THR A 45 16.17 -2.37 9.79
CA THR A 45 16.43 -3.14 8.56
C THR A 45 15.12 -3.55 7.87
N GLY A 46 15.01 -3.28 6.57
CA GLY A 46 13.87 -3.71 5.75
C GLY A 46 12.61 -2.85 5.88
N PHE A 47 12.72 -1.65 6.44
CA PHE A 47 11.61 -0.71 6.56
C PHE A 47 10.99 -0.38 5.19
N GLU A 48 11.81 0.08 4.24
CA GLU A 48 11.30 0.43 2.90
C GLU A 48 10.69 -0.76 2.16
N ASP A 49 11.24 -1.97 2.32
CA ASP A 49 10.67 -3.19 1.73
C ASP A 49 9.28 -3.49 2.33
N SER A 50 9.10 -3.24 3.62
CA SER A 50 7.80 -3.37 4.30
C SER A 50 6.79 -2.35 3.81
N VAL A 51 7.22 -1.11 3.56
CA VAL A 51 6.38 -0.07 2.95
C VAL A 51 5.99 -0.45 1.52
N ARG A 52 6.95 -0.90 0.70
CA ARG A 52 6.67 -1.36 -0.68
C ARG A 52 5.70 -2.55 -0.68
N LYS A 53 5.82 -3.48 0.27
CA LYS A 53 4.85 -4.57 0.45
C LYS A 53 3.44 -4.06 0.76
N PHE A 54 3.33 -3.05 1.63
CA PHE A 54 2.05 -2.41 1.95
C PHE A 54 1.45 -1.75 0.70
N ILE A 55 2.24 -0.96 -0.03
CA ILE A 55 1.80 -0.30 -1.26
C ILE A 55 1.35 -1.34 -2.30
N CYS A 56 2.13 -2.41 -2.51
CA CYS A 56 1.73 -3.48 -3.42
C CYS A 56 0.43 -4.18 -2.98
N HIS A 57 0.21 -4.34 -1.66
CA HIS A 57 -1.05 -4.87 -1.16
C HIS A 57 -2.23 -3.94 -1.47
N VAL A 58 -2.08 -2.64 -1.20
CA VAL A 58 -3.10 -1.62 -1.52
C VAL A 58 -3.41 -1.63 -3.02
N VAL A 59 -2.39 -1.63 -3.88
CA VAL A 59 -2.57 -1.72 -5.33
C VAL A 59 -3.32 -3.00 -5.72
N GLY A 60 -2.91 -4.14 -5.12
CA GLY A 60 -3.51 -5.46 -5.35
C GLY A 60 -5.00 -5.58 -5.05
N ILE A 61 -5.54 -4.73 -4.17
CA ILE A 61 -6.97 -4.73 -3.81
C ILE A 61 -7.75 -3.55 -4.43
N THR A 62 -7.08 -2.58 -5.05
CA THR A 62 -7.72 -1.35 -5.57
C THR A 62 -7.72 -1.27 -7.10
N TYR A 63 -6.72 -1.83 -7.78
CA TYR A 63 -6.58 -1.74 -9.23
C TYR A 63 -6.86 -3.07 -9.93
N GLN A 64 -7.53 -3.01 -11.09
CA GLN A 64 -7.50 -4.10 -12.07
C GLN A 64 -6.29 -3.98 -12.99
N HIS A 65 -6.06 -2.75 -13.48
CA HIS A 65 -4.92 -2.37 -14.29
C HIS A 65 -4.32 -1.08 -13.73
N ILE A 66 -3.00 -0.97 -13.77
CA ILE A 66 -2.27 0.25 -13.38
C ILE A 66 -1.21 0.54 -14.42
N ASP A 67 -0.99 1.82 -14.72
CA ASP A 67 0.10 2.17 -15.61
C ASP A 67 1.45 1.87 -14.97
N ARG A 68 2.38 1.37 -15.78
CA ARG A 68 3.72 0.99 -15.31
C ARG A 68 4.48 2.12 -14.63
N TRP A 69 4.39 3.34 -15.19
CA TRP A 69 5.06 4.52 -14.66
C TRP A 69 4.50 4.89 -13.28
N LEU A 70 3.18 4.88 -13.13
CA LEU A 70 2.50 5.15 -11.87
C LEU A 70 2.89 4.14 -10.78
N LEU A 71 2.99 2.84 -11.12
CA LEU A 71 3.41 1.84 -10.13
C LEU A 71 4.88 2.04 -9.69
N ALA A 72 5.78 2.38 -10.62
CA ALA A 72 7.18 2.68 -10.29
C ALA A 72 7.27 3.86 -9.31
N GLU A 73 6.52 4.92 -9.59
CA GLU A 73 6.44 6.14 -8.83
C GLU A 73 5.87 5.91 -7.42
N MET A 74 4.77 5.16 -7.31
CA MET A 74 4.20 4.77 -6.01
C MET A 74 5.19 3.97 -5.15
N LEU A 75 6.07 3.15 -5.76
CA LEU A 75 7.05 2.33 -5.06
C LEU A 75 8.39 3.04 -4.76
N GLY A 76 8.46 4.35 -4.98
CA GLY A 76 9.63 5.18 -4.70
C GLY A 76 10.60 5.20 -5.88
N ASP A 77 10.10 5.59 -7.05
CA ASP A 77 10.85 5.75 -8.30
C ASP A 77 11.75 4.56 -8.65
N LEU A 78 11.21 3.35 -8.52
CA LEU A 78 11.96 2.13 -8.80
C LEU A 78 12.43 2.09 -10.25
N SER A 79 13.69 1.66 -10.43
CA SER A 79 14.19 1.33 -11.75
C SER A 79 13.41 0.16 -12.37
N ASP A 80 13.44 0.10 -13.70
CA ASP A 80 12.81 -0.96 -14.50
C ASP A 80 13.10 -2.39 -14.03
N SER A 81 14.33 -2.65 -13.57
CA SER A 81 14.75 -3.97 -13.08
C SER A 81 14.16 -4.27 -11.70
N GLN A 82 14.15 -3.29 -10.79
CA GLN A 82 13.57 -3.43 -9.46
C GLN A 82 12.05 -3.60 -9.54
N LEU A 83 11.38 -2.81 -10.39
CA LEU A 83 9.94 -2.92 -10.60
C LEU A 83 9.56 -4.33 -11.07
N LYS A 84 10.31 -4.90 -12.02
CA LYS A 84 10.08 -6.30 -12.49
C LYS A 84 10.19 -7.33 -11.37
N VAL A 85 11.11 -7.14 -10.41
CA VAL A 85 11.21 -8.03 -9.24
C VAL A 85 9.94 -7.96 -8.39
N TRP A 86 9.41 -6.76 -8.14
CA TRP A 86 8.16 -6.58 -7.39
C TRP A 86 6.95 -7.13 -8.14
N MET A 87 6.82 -6.85 -9.43
CA MET A 87 5.77 -7.44 -10.27
C MET A 87 5.79 -8.96 -10.21
N SER A 88 6.98 -9.58 -10.34
CA SER A 88 7.13 -11.03 -10.27
C SER A 88 6.75 -11.62 -8.91
N LYS A 89 7.00 -10.90 -7.79
CA LYS A 89 6.60 -11.35 -6.45
C LYS A 89 5.08 -11.40 -6.28
N TYR A 90 4.35 -10.51 -6.96
CA TYR A 90 2.90 -10.36 -6.85
C TYR A 90 2.14 -10.99 -8.03
N GLY A 91 2.84 -11.61 -8.98
CA GLY A 91 2.24 -12.27 -10.14
C GLY A 91 1.69 -11.30 -11.20
N TRP A 92 2.15 -10.04 -11.19
CA TRP A 92 1.68 -9.01 -12.12
C TRP A 92 2.47 -9.04 -13.43
N SER A 93 1.78 -8.78 -14.54
CA SER A 93 2.37 -8.76 -15.88
C SER A 93 1.99 -7.47 -16.61
N ALA A 94 2.91 -6.95 -17.41
CA ALA A 94 2.64 -5.83 -18.30
C ALA A 94 2.16 -6.35 -19.66
N ASP A 95 1.21 -5.66 -20.27
CA ASP A 95 0.80 -5.85 -21.65
C ASP A 95 1.69 -5.06 -22.64
N GLU A 96 1.40 -5.20 -23.93
CA GLU A 96 2.11 -4.51 -25.01
C GLU A 96 1.92 -2.98 -25.00
N SER A 97 0.89 -2.50 -24.31
CA SER A 97 0.58 -1.07 -24.17
C SER A 97 1.31 -0.40 -22.99
N GLY A 98 1.97 -1.20 -22.15
CA GLY A 98 2.65 -0.72 -20.94
C GLY A 98 1.74 -0.65 -19.70
N GLN A 99 0.54 -1.21 -19.78
CA GLN A 99 -0.38 -1.34 -18.65
C GLN A 99 -0.09 -2.65 -17.91
N ILE A 100 -0.09 -2.60 -16.57
CA ILE A 100 0.14 -3.75 -15.72
C ILE A 100 -1.20 -4.30 -15.26
N PHE A 101 -1.46 -5.57 -15.56
CA PHE A 101 -2.57 -6.31 -14.99
C PHE A 101 -2.25 -6.71 -13.55
N ILE A 102 -3.15 -6.37 -12.63
CA ILE A 102 -2.99 -6.59 -11.19
C ILE A 102 -3.81 -7.79 -10.73
N CYS A 103 -5.13 -7.72 -10.84
CA CYS A 103 -6.05 -8.82 -10.55
C CYS A 103 -7.42 -8.58 -11.18
N SER A 104 -8.20 -9.64 -11.42
CA SER A 104 -9.60 -9.48 -11.77
C SER A 104 -10.42 -9.22 -10.50
N GLN A 105 -11.10 -8.08 -10.41
CA GLN A 105 -11.97 -7.78 -9.25
C GLN A 105 -13.08 -8.84 -9.08
N GLU A 106 -13.47 -9.58 -10.13
CA GLU A 106 -14.45 -10.66 -10.04
C GLU A 106 -13.97 -11.85 -9.19
N GLU A 107 -12.65 -12.11 -9.12
CA GLU A 107 -12.08 -13.15 -8.24
C GLU A 107 -12.08 -12.74 -6.76
N SER A 108 -12.18 -11.44 -6.47
CA SER A 108 -12.16 -10.89 -5.10
C SER A 108 -13.54 -10.82 -4.45
N ILE A 109 -14.62 -10.89 -5.23
CA ILE A 109 -15.99 -10.83 -4.76
C ILE A 109 -16.50 -12.25 -4.49
N LYS A 110 -16.29 -12.78 -3.28
CA LYS A 110 -17.16 -13.85 -2.79
C LYS A 110 -18.48 -13.22 -2.37
N PRO A 111 -19.62 -13.45 -3.06
CA PRO A 111 -20.91 -12.99 -2.55
C PRO A 111 -21.14 -13.66 -1.19
N LYS A 112 -21.21 -12.87 -0.12
CA LYS A 112 -21.77 -13.34 1.14
C LYS A 112 -23.28 -13.48 0.93
N ASN A 113 -23.73 -14.66 0.54
CA ASN A 113 -25.15 -15.01 0.58
C ASN A 113 -25.59 -15.02 2.05
N ILE A 114 -26.02 -13.87 2.56
CA ILE A 114 -26.72 -13.78 3.83
C ILE A 114 -28.17 -14.14 3.53
N VAL A 115 -28.50 -15.41 3.72
CA VAL A 115 -29.89 -15.85 3.77
C VAL A 115 -30.38 -15.53 5.17
N GLU A 116 -31.07 -14.41 5.35
CA GLU A 116 -31.89 -14.21 6.54
C GLU A 116 -33.03 -15.24 6.50
N LYS A 117 -32.90 -16.31 7.29
CA LYS A 117 -34.02 -17.20 7.60
C LYS A 117 -34.86 -16.52 8.67
N ILE A 118 -35.97 -15.91 8.27
CA ILE A 118 -37.02 -15.50 9.19
C ILE A 118 -37.92 -16.73 9.38
N ASP A 119 -37.69 -17.48 10.46
CA ASP A 119 -38.66 -18.49 10.91
C ASP A 119 -39.78 -17.76 11.66
N PHE A 120 -40.99 -17.82 11.11
CA PHE A 120 -42.20 -17.44 11.83
C PHE A 120 -42.69 -18.68 12.58
N ASP A 121 -42.44 -18.73 13.89
CA ASP A 121 -43.14 -19.66 14.77
C ASP A 121 -44.64 -19.37 14.64
N SER A 122 -45.37 -20.32 14.05
CA SER A 122 -46.82 -20.31 14.00
C SER A 122 -47.33 -21.00 15.27
N GLU A 123 -48.16 -20.29 16.05
CA GLU A 123 -48.84 -20.82 17.24
C GLU A 123 -49.65 -22.10 16.98
#